data_AF-A0A4R6RHV1-F1
#
_entry.id   AF-A0A4R6RHV1-F1
#
_cell.length_a   1.000
_cell.length_b   1.000
_cell.length_c   1.000
_cell.angle_alpha   90.00
_cell.angle_beta   90.00
_cell.angle_gamma   90.00
#
_symmetry.space_group_name_H-M   'P 1'
#
loop_
_entity.id
_entity.type
_entity.pdbx_description
1 polymer ?
#
loop_
_entity_poly.entity_id
_entity_poly.type
_entity_poly.pdbx_seq_one_letter_code
_entity_poly.pdbx_strand_id
1 'polypeptide(L)'
;MRRLTLLPIAAGALTLASCATTPGPADCRPALNDFLERREICDHLRGEIPDPDDPDGLQAAIAAINQQCQGTDEALRRMKARCASDPDAMAQLNALVPRIERKTPH
;
A
#
# COMPACT_ATOMS: atom_id res chain seq x y z
N MET A 1 42.59 -55.42 -24.22
CA MET A 1 41.56 -54.45 -24.63
C MET A 1 40.68 -54.13 -23.43
N ARG A 2 40.85 -52.98 -22.77
CA ARG A 2 40.09 -52.57 -21.58
C ARG A 2 38.81 -51.85 -22.02
N ARG A 3 37.64 -52.40 -21.65
CA ARG A 3 36.34 -51.73 -21.84
C ARG A 3 36.15 -50.71 -20.72
N LEU A 4 36.02 -49.43 -21.09
CA LEU A 4 35.61 -48.35 -20.20
C LEU A 4 34.07 -48.37 -20.14
N THR A 5 33.50 -48.74 -19.00
CA THR A 5 32.07 -48.61 -18.73
C THR A 5 31.85 -47.40 -17.82
N LEU A 6 31.27 -46.36 -18.39
CA LEU A 6 30.65 -45.22 -17.69
C LEU A 6 29.41 -45.68 -16.91
N LEU A 7 29.28 -45.28 -15.64
CA LEU A 7 28.00 -45.25 -14.91
C LEU A 7 28.00 -44.09 -13.88
N PRO A 8 26.82 -43.57 -13.50
CA PRO A 8 26.51 -42.15 -13.62
C PRO A 8 26.58 -41.36 -12.31
N ILE A 9 26.62 -40.05 -12.52
CA ILE A 9 26.46 -38.96 -11.55
C ILE A 9 25.10 -39.09 -10.86
N ALA A 10 25.08 -39.24 -9.53
CA ALA A 10 23.88 -39.01 -8.72
C ALA A 10 24.06 -37.70 -7.95
N ALA A 11 23.75 -36.59 -8.62
CA ALA A 11 23.60 -35.30 -7.96
C ALA A 11 22.28 -35.30 -7.18
N GLY A 12 22.36 -35.45 -5.86
CA GLY A 12 21.22 -35.33 -4.96
C GLY A 12 20.73 -33.88 -4.92
N ALA A 13 19.64 -33.60 -5.62
CA ALA A 13 18.95 -32.31 -5.54
C ALA A 13 18.12 -32.27 -4.25
N LEU A 14 18.66 -31.63 -3.20
CA LEU A 14 17.90 -31.21 -2.03
C LEU A 14 17.02 -30.01 -2.42
N THR A 15 15.76 -30.27 -2.78
CA THR A 15 14.78 -29.18 -2.99
C THR A 15 14.28 -28.71 -1.63
N LEU A 16 14.84 -27.60 -1.14
CA LEU A 16 14.27 -26.83 -0.04
C LEU A 16 12.94 -26.22 -0.53
N ALA A 17 11.82 -26.79 -0.10
CA ALA A 17 10.51 -26.20 -0.28
C ALA A 17 10.39 -24.99 0.65
N SER A 18 10.78 -23.81 0.16
CA SER A 18 10.47 -22.54 0.82
C SER A 18 8.97 -22.28 0.70
N CYS A 19 8.24 -22.42 1.81
CA CYS A 19 6.90 -21.86 1.92
C CYS A 19 7.01 -20.34 1.82
N ALA A 20 6.78 -19.79 0.62
CA ALA A 20 6.52 -18.37 0.47
C ALA A 20 5.13 -18.10 1.07
N THR A 21 5.09 -17.68 2.34
CA THR A 21 3.87 -17.14 2.94
C THR A 21 3.49 -15.90 2.14
N THR A 22 2.65 -16.09 1.14
CA THR A 22 2.02 -14.99 0.43
C THR A 22 1.05 -14.38 1.42
N PRO A 23 1.09 -13.06 1.70
CA PRO A 23 0.14 -12.44 2.62
C PRO A 23 -1.27 -12.80 2.17
N GLY A 24 -1.96 -13.59 2.97
CA GLY A 24 -3.31 -14.05 2.69
C GLY A 24 -4.33 -12.96 3.05
N PRO A 25 -5.57 -13.06 2.52
CA PRO A 25 -6.67 -12.14 2.85
C PRO A 25 -6.97 -12.00 4.36
N ALA A 26 -6.55 -12.97 5.19
CA ALA A 26 -6.69 -12.90 6.65
C ALA A 26 -6.03 -11.65 7.27
N ASP A 27 -5.03 -11.08 6.62
CA ASP A 27 -4.33 -9.88 7.08
C ASP A 27 -4.89 -8.58 6.49
N CYS A 28 -5.91 -8.63 5.61
CA CYS A 28 -6.46 -7.44 4.96
C CYS A 28 -7.28 -6.59 5.92
N ARG A 29 -8.23 -7.18 6.66
CA ARG A 29 -9.26 -6.42 7.39
C ARG A 29 -8.70 -5.50 8.48
N PRO A 30 -7.79 -5.95 9.37
CA PRO A 30 -7.21 -5.04 10.37
C PRO A 30 -6.41 -3.90 9.72
N ALA A 31 -5.63 -4.23 8.69
CA ALA A 31 -4.81 -3.23 8.01
C ALA A 31 -5.64 -2.22 7.20
N LEU A 32 -6.79 -2.64 6.67
CA LEU A 32 -7.75 -1.76 6.03
C LEU A 32 -8.29 -0.72 7.02
N ASN A 33 -8.76 -1.16 8.19
CA ASN A 33 -9.29 -0.26 9.21
C ASN A 33 -8.24 0.79 9.63
N ASP A 34 -7.03 0.34 9.95
CA ASP A 34 -5.90 1.21 10.28
C ASP A 34 -5.60 2.23 9.17
N PHE A 35 -5.72 1.82 7.90
CA PHE A 35 -5.52 2.70 6.76
C PHE A 35 -6.64 3.73 6.62
N LEU A 36 -7.90 3.32 6.79
CA LEU A 36 -9.05 4.21 6.71
C LEU A 36 -9.01 5.27 7.82
N GLU A 37 -8.71 4.91 9.06
CA GLU A 37 -8.58 5.84 10.18
C GLU A 37 -7.50 6.90 9.92
N ARG A 38 -6.31 6.48 9.46
CA ARG A 38 -5.24 7.43 9.12
C ARG A 38 -5.63 8.32 7.95
N ARG A 39 -6.33 7.77 6.96
CA ARG A 39 -6.74 8.50 5.76
C ARG A 39 -7.82 9.54 6.08
N GLU A 40 -8.72 9.25 7.01
CA GLU A 40 -9.78 10.16 7.43
C GLU A 40 -9.25 11.51 7.91
N ILE A 41 -8.10 11.54 8.61
CA ILE A 41 -7.47 12.79 9.07
C ILE A 41 -7.16 13.72 7.89
N CYS A 42 -6.56 13.17 6.84
CA CYS A 42 -6.24 13.92 5.63
C CYS A 42 -7.53 14.39 4.91
N ASP A 43 -8.52 13.51 4.76
CA ASP A 43 -9.76 13.85 4.06
C ASP A 43 -10.60 14.88 4.83
N HIS A 44 -10.60 14.83 6.17
CA HIS A 44 -11.19 15.85 7.02
C HIS A 44 -10.55 17.22 6.81
N LEU A 45 -9.21 17.31 6.91
CA LEU A 45 -8.48 18.58 6.71
C LEU A 45 -8.69 19.18 5.32
N ARG A 46 -8.90 18.34 4.29
CA ARG A 46 -9.16 18.80 2.93
C ARG A 46 -10.59 19.33 2.73
N GLY A 47 -11.52 18.99 3.62
CA GLY A 47 -12.87 19.56 3.65
C GLY A 47 -12.95 20.87 4.44
N GLU A 48 -12.05 21.07 5.40
CA GLU A 48 -11.96 22.27 6.25
C GLU A 48 -11.04 23.32 5.62
N ILE A 49 -11.52 24.03 4.60
CA ILE A 49 -10.79 25.15 3.98
C ILE A 49 -11.05 26.43 4.79
N PRO A 50 -10.00 27.11 5.33
CA PRO A 50 -10.17 28.37 6.06
C PRO A 50 -10.72 29.52 5.21
N ASP A 51 -11.16 30.59 5.89
CA ASP A 51 -11.57 31.85 5.24
C ASP A 51 -10.44 32.40 4.35
N PRO A 52 -10.70 32.73 3.07
CA PRO A 52 -9.68 33.28 2.18
C PRO A 52 -9.08 34.61 2.65
N ASP A 53 -9.76 35.36 3.52
CA ASP A 53 -9.25 36.63 4.09
C ASP A 53 -8.29 36.40 5.29
N ASP A 54 -8.04 35.15 5.69
CA ASP A 54 -7.02 34.75 6.67
C ASP A 54 -5.83 34.03 5.99
N PRO A 55 -4.83 34.78 5.48
CA PRO A 55 -3.71 34.19 4.75
C PRO A 55 -2.83 33.30 5.64
N ASP A 56 -2.70 33.60 6.93
CA ASP A 56 -1.90 32.82 7.85
C ASP A 56 -2.59 31.48 8.18
N GLY A 57 -3.90 31.51 8.43
CA GLY A 57 -4.74 30.32 8.58
C GLY A 57 -4.73 29.44 7.34
N LEU A 58 -4.83 30.03 6.15
CA LEU A 58 -4.74 29.29 4.89
C LEU A 58 -3.38 28.60 4.74
N GLN A 59 -2.28 29.30 5.04
CA GLN A 59 -0.93 28.72 4.96
C GLN A 59 -0.74 27.58 5.97
N ALA A 60 -1.27 27.72 7.18
CA ALA A 60 -1.23 26.67 8.21
C ALA A 60 -2.04 25.44 7.78
N ALA A 61 -3.24 25.62 7.24
CA ALA A 61 -4.07 24.52 6.72
C ALA A 61 -3.38 23.81 5.55
N ILE A 62 -2.80 24.57 4.62
CA ILE A 62 -2.00 24.03 3.52
C ILE A 62 -0.85 23.15 4.06
N ALA A 63 -0.12 23.59 5.08
CA ALA A 63 0.96 22.82 5.67
C ALA A 63 0.45 21.52 6.33
N ALA A 64 -0.63 21.62 7.11
CA ALA A 64 -1.26 20.47 7.76
C ALA A 64 -1.77 19.43 6.75
N ILE A 65 -2.46 19.86 5.69
CA ILE A 65 -2.91 18.99 4.59
C ILE A 65 -1.73 18.29 3.94
N ASN A 66 -0.64 19.00 3.63
CA ASN A 66 0.55 18.36 3.06
C ASN A 66 1.12 17.28 3.98
N GLN A 67 1.25 17.59 5.26
CA GLN A 67 1.83 16.67 6.23
C GLN A 67 0.98 15.41 6.40
N GLN A 68 -0.34 15.56 6.55
CA GLN A 68 -1.23 14.44 6.84
C GLN A 68 -1.57 13.61 5.59
N CYS A 69 -1.56 14.22 4.41
CA CYS A 69 -1.88 13.52 3.18
C CYS A 69 -0.68 12.83 2.52
N GLN A 70 0.55 13.17 2.91
CA GLN A 70 1.77 12.63 2.30
C GLN A 70 1.81 11.09 2.35
N GLY A 71 2.11 10.46 1.21
CA GLY A 71 2.21 9.01 1.07
C GLY A 71 0.88 8.24 1.06
N THR A 72 -0.27 8.92 1.19
CA THR A 72 -1.59 8.28 1.20
C THR A 72 -1.98 7.67 -0.16
N ASP A 73 -1.53 8.21 -1.29
CA ASP A 73 -1.82 7.67 -2.62
C ASP A 73 -1.11 6.32 -2.84
N GLU A 74 0.14 6.27 -2.42
CA GLU A 74 0.96 5.07 -2.48
C GLU A 74 0.48 4.04 -1.43
N ALA A 75 0.04 4.48 -0.24
CA ALA A 75 -0.61 3.62 0.74
C ALA A 75 -1.92 3.02 0.20
N LEU A 76 -2.76 3.80 -0.49
CA LEU A 76 -3.98 3.30 -1.14
C LEU A 76 -3.65 2.23 -2.18
N ARG A 77 -2.63 2.46 -3.01
CA ARG A 77 -2.17 1.48 -4.01
C ARG A 77 -1.74 0.17 -3.36
N ARG A 78 -0.94 0.23 -2.29
CA ARG A 78 -0.53 -0.96 -1.54
C ARG A 78 -1.70 -1.67 -0.88
N MET A 79 -2.66 -0.93 -0.34
CA MET A 79 -3.82 -1.51 0.31
C MET A 79 -4.70 -2.27 -0.69
N LYS A 80 -4.92 -1.71 -1.89
CA LYS A 80 -5.62 -2.41 -2.97
C LYS A 80 -4.92 -3.71 -3.38
N ALA A 81 -3.59 -3.71 -3.43
CA ALA A 81 -2.84 -4.93 -3.70
C ALA A 81 -2.98 -5.97 -2.57
N ARG A 82 -2.88 -5.54 -1.32
CA ARG A 82 -3.01 -6.41 -0.13
C ARG A 82 -4.40 -7.03 -0.02
N CYS A 83 -5.44 -6.28 -0.35
CA CYS A 83 -6.83 -6.68 -0.21
C CYS A 83 -7.46 -7.20 -1.53
N ALA A 84 -6.66 -7.48 -2.55
CA ALA A 84 -7.16 -7.75 -3.91
C ALA A 84 -8.15 -8.93 -4.01
N SER A 85 -8.09 -9.89 -3.08
CA SER A 85 -8.99 -11.05 -3.04
C SER A 85 -10.21 -10.88 -2.12
N ASP A 86 -10.34 -9.76 -1.39
CA ASP A 86 -11.48 -9.43 -0.55
C ASP A 86 -12.37 -8.39 -1.30
N PRO A 87 -13.52 -8.81 -1.87
CA PRO A 87 -14.35 -7.93 -2.69
C PRO A 87 -14.96 -6.78 -1.88
N ASP A 88 -15.29 -6.99 -0.60
CA ASP A 88 -15.87 -5.97 0.25
C ASP A 88 -14.83 -4.90 0.61
N ALA A 89 -13.60 -5.34 0.94
CA ALA A 89 -12.48 -4.43 1.14
C ALA A 89 -12.16 -3.63 -0.13
N MET A 90 -12.15 -4.28 -1.30
CA MET A 90 -11.92 -3.61 -2.57
C MET A 90 -13.02 -2.60 -2.90
N ALA A 91 -14.28 -2.88 -2.58
CA ALA A 91 -15.36 -1.91 -2.74
C ALA A 91 -15.11 -0.64 -1.93
N GLN A 92 -14.71 -0.77 -0.65
CA GLN A 92 -14.36 0.37 0.21
C GLN A 92 -13.17 1.15 -0.36
N LEU A 93 -12.08 0.46 -0.72
CA LEU A 93 -10.87 1.10 -1.26
C LEU A 93 -11.09 1.77 -2.62
N ASN A 94 -12.04 1.27 -3.42
CA ASN A 94 -12.38 1.86 -4.72
C ASN A 94 -13.29 3.09 -4.60
N ALA A 95 -14.01 3.26 -3.49
CA ALA A 95 -14.78 4.47 -3.22
C ALA A 95 -13.90 5.68 -2.85
N LEU A 96 -12.67 5.45 -2.41
CA LEU A 96 -11.73 6.52 -2.04
C LEU A 96 -11.19 7.26 -3.27
N VAL A 97 -11.09 8.58 -3.15
CA VAL A 97 -10.50 9.44 -4.20
C VAL A 97 -9.00 9.15 -4.32
N PRO A 98 -8.51 8.78 -5.52
CA PRO A 98 -7.08 8.61 -5.77
C PRO A 98 -6.40 9.95 -6.06
N ARG A 99 -5.07 10.00 -5.90
CA ARG A 99 -4.22 11.14 -6.30
C ARG A 99 -4.54 12.42 -5.56
N ILE A 100 -4.58 12.35 -4.24
CA ILE A 100 -4.94 13.48 -3.39
C ILE A 100 -3.75 14.23 -2.83
N GLU A 101 -2.55 13.67 -2.97
CA GLU A 101 -1.33 14.36 -2.61
C GLU A 101 -1.08 15.49 -3.60
N ARG A 102 -0.68 16.66 -3.08
CA ARG A 102 -0.13 17.69 -3.96
C ARG A 102 1.15 17.14 -4.56
N LYS A 103 1.20 17.11 -5.90
CA LYS A 103 2.46 16.95 -6.60
C LYS A 103 3.25 18.24 -6.40
N THR A 104 4.25 18.22 -5.52
CA THR A 104 5.23 19.30 -5.49
C THR A 104 5.92 19.33 -6.86
N PRO A 105 5.89 20.44 -7.60
CA PRO A 105 6.80 20.59 -8.73
C PRO A 105 8.22 20.57 -8.16
N HIS A 106 9.05 19.65 -8.66
CA HIS A 106 10.49 19.66 -8.44
C HIS A 106 11.13 20.80 -9.22
#